data_AF-A0A1R4HNY0-F1
#
_entry.id   AF-A0A1R4HNY0-F1
#
_cell.length_a   1.000
_cell.length_b   1.000
_cell.length_c   1.000
_cell.angle_alpha   90.00
_cell.angle_beta   90.00
_cell.angle_gamma   90.00
#
_symmetry.space_group_name_H-M   'P 1'
#
loop_
_entity.id
_entity.type
_entity.pdbx_description
1 polymer ?
#
loop_
_entity_poly.entity_id
_entity_poly.type
_entity_poly.pdbx_seq_one_letter_code
_entity_poly.pdbx_strand_id
1 'polypeptide(L)'
;MSAPIPHHLARVVTDGTDRFAWLRARAQGITATDVAKLSTPRSLESAAHEKLHGSRFTGNVYTEHGKAREPEIAAWVLREYGIAPSQALFHAAADMRHLATPDGLTQRETGSLELAEIKTTNKEWRTIPRQYLRQIWWQQYVLGAERTLMVWERHEDFVPVGDPECRWIDRDENEIARLVGIAGNLIDILIARTS
;
A
#
# COMPACT_ATOMS: atom_id res chain seq x y z
N MET A 1 -6.42 25.42 22.31
CA MET A 1 -5.19 25.22 21.54
C MET A 1 -5.52 24.24 20.42
N SER A 2 -5.33 24.60 19.16
CA SER A 2 -5.59 23.67 18.05
C SER A 2 -4.55 22.55 18.09
N ALA A 3 -4.98 21.29 18.01
CA ALA A 3 -4.04 20.18 17.92
C ALA A 3 -3.10 20.39 16.70
N PRO A 4 -1.80 20.03 16.82
CA PRO A 4 -0.89 20.12 15.68
C PRO A 4 -1.42 19.29 14.51
N ILE A 5 -1.31 19.82 13.29
CA ILE A 5 -1.72 19.11 12.08
C ILE A 5 -0.93 17.79 12.01
N PRO A 6 -1.59 16.64 11.81
CA PRO A 6 -0.89 15.37 11.70
C PRO A 6 0.16 15.41 10.58
N HIS A 7 1.40 15.02 10.88
CA HIS A 7 2.56 15.14 9.96
C HIS A 7 2.36 14.46 8.59
N HIS A 8 1.49 13.46 8.49
CA HIS A 8 1.19 12.78 7.24
C HIS A 8 0.30 13.63 6.31
N LEU A 9 -0.56 14.51 6.83
CA LEU A 9 -1.46 15.33 6.02
C LEU A 9 -0.70 16.36 5.17
N ALA A 10 0.44 16.86 5.66
CA ALA A 10 1.32 17.74 4.91
C ALA A 10 2.03 17.04 3.72
N ARG A 11 1.91 15.71 3.62
CA ARG A 11 2.58 14.86 2.61
C ARG A 11 1.59 14.17 1.67
N VAL A 12 0.34 14.62 1.65
CA VAL A 12 -0.65 14.19 0.68
C VAL A 12 -0.28 14.73 -0.69
N VAL A 13 -0.07 13.83 -1.66
CA VAL A 13 0.17 14.15 -3.07
C VAL A 13 -1.16 14.36 -3.81
N THR A 14 -2.16 13.55 -3.47
CA THR A 14 -3.55 13.69 -3.93
C THR A 14 -4.46 12.97 -2.95
N ASP A 15 -5.69 13.48 -2.78
CA ASP A 15 -6.74 12.83 -2.00
C ASP A 15 -7.34 11.58 -2.69
N GLY A 16 -6.97 11.32 -3.95
CA GLY A 16 -7.40 10.18 -4.74
C GLY A 16 -8.74 10.36 -5.47
N THR A 17 -9.37 11.53 -5.40
CA THR A 17 -10.66 11.80 -6.06
C THR A 17 -10.57 11.94 -7.57
N ASP A 18 -9.46 12.46 -8.10
CA ASP A 18 -9.13 12.46 -9.53
C ASP A 18 -8.28 11.24 -9.88
N ARG A 19 -8.91 10.25 -10.52
CA ARG A 19 -8.25 9.01 -10.93
C ARG A 19 -7.07 9.23 -11.88
N PHE A 20 -7.16 10.19 -12.79
CA PHE A 20 -6.08 10.46 -13.74
C PHE A 20 -4.91 11.14 -13.05
N ALA A 21 -5.16 12.13 -12.19
CA ALA A 21 -4.10 12.75 -11.38
C ALA A 21 -3.42 11.72 -10.48
N TRP A 22 -4.20 10.84 -9.84
CA TRP A 22 -3.68 9.76 -8.99
C TRP A 22 -2.79 8.77 -9.76
N LEU A 23 -3.22 8.34 -10.95
CA LEU A 23 -2.41 7.46 -11.80
C LEU A 23 -1.11 8.14 -12.26
N ARG A 24 -1.17 9.42 -12.66
CA ARG A 24 0.01 10.19 -13.06
C ARG A 24 1.01 10.35 -11.91
N ALA A 25 0.53 10.71 -10.72
CA ALA A 25 1.39 10.89 -9.55
C ALA A 25 2.10 9.58 -9.16
N ARG A 26 1.37 8.44 -9.18
CA ARG A 26 1.95 7.12 -8.90
C ARG A 26 2.99 6.66 -9.93
N ALA A 27 2.86 7.09 -11.18
CA ALA A 27 3.83 6.77 -12.22
C ALA A 27 5.18 7.46 -11.97
N GLN A 28 5.20 8.59 -11.25
CA GLN A 28 6.38 9.41 -11.01
C GLN A 28 7.23 8.97 -9.80
N GLY A 29 6.79 7.97 -9.03
CA GLY A 29 7.51 7.50 -7.84
C GLY A 29 7.41 5.99 -7.66
N ILE A 30 8.13 5.47 -6.67
CA ILE A 30 8.13 4.05 -6.27
C ILE A 30 6.98 3.82 -5.28
N THR A 31 6.06 2.93 -5.63
CA THR A 31 4.87 2.62 -4.83
C THR A 31 5.06 1.32 -4.02
N ALA A 32 4.22 1.14 -3.00
CA ALA A 32 4.17 -0.11 -2.22
C ALA A 32 3.98 -1.35 -3.11
N THR A 33 3.18 -1.23 -4.17
CA THR A 33 2.94 -2.31 -5.16
C THR A 33 4.15 -2.61 -6.04
N ASP A 34 5.02 -1.62 -6.28
CA ASP A 34 6.29 -1.85 -6.99
C ASP A 34 7.21 -2.68 -6.08
N VAL A 35 7.44 -2.18 -4.86
CA VAL A 35 8.34 -2.77 -3.86
C VAL A 35 7.91 -4.19 -3.46
N ALA A 36 6.61 -4.47 -3.39
CA ALA A 36 6.08 -5.80 -3.11
C ALA A 36 6.64 -6.89 -4.05
N LYS A 37 6.88 -6.53 -5.32
CA LYS A 37 7.38 -7.43 -6.37
C LYS A 37 8.91 -7.54 -6.38
N LEU A 38 9.64 -6.64 -5.71
CA LEU A 38 11.10 -6.57 -5.77
C LEU A 38 11.73 -7.64 -4.86
N SER A 39 12.15 -8.75 -5.47
CA SER A 39 12.75 -9.89 -4.77
C SER A 39 14.04 -10.40 -5.42
N THR A 40 14.29 -10.04 -6.68
CA THR A 40 15.41 -10.52 -7.50
C THR A 40 15.89 -9.41 -8.45
N PRO A 41 17.12 -9.48 -8.97
CA PRO A 41 17.58 -8.53 -10.00
C PRO A 41 16.63 -8.43 -11.19
N ARG A 42 16.11 -9.58 -11.66
CA ARG A 42 15.11 -9.63 -12.74
C ARG A 42 13.81 -8.89 -12.40
N SER A 43 13.37 -8.92 -11.14
CA SER A 43 12.17 -8.17 -10.74
C SER A 43 12.39 -6.65 -10.74
N LEU A 44 13.60 -6.17 -10.44
CA LEU A 44 13.94 -4.75 -10.58
C LEU A 44 13.87 -4.33 -12.05
N GLU A 45 14.46 -5.14 -12.93
CA GLU A 45 14.41 -4.94 -14.37
C GLU A 45 12.99 -4.84 -14.93
N SER A 46 12.12 -5.79 -14.53
CA SER A 46 10.70 -5.76 -14.89
C SER A 46 9.99 -4.53 -14.34
N ALA A 47 10.24 -4.15 -13.08
CA ALA A 47 9.63 -2.97 -12.48
C ALA A 47 10.08 -1.67 -13.16
N ALA A 48 11.36 -1.55 -13.51
CA ALA A 48 11.89 -0.43 -14.27
C ALA A 48 11.21 -0.32 -15.65
N HIS A 49 11.07 -1.45 -16.35
CA HIS A 49 10.35 -1.48 -17.62
C HIS A 49 8.88 -1.07 -17.47
N GLU A 50 8.16 -1.56 -16.45
CA GLU A 50 6.77 -1.16 -16.16
C GLU A 50 6.66 0.35 -15.86
N LYS A 51 7.65 0.94 -15.18
CA LYS A 51 7.67 2.39 -14.90
C LYS A 51 7.89 3.24 -16.14
N LEU A 52 8.78 2.81 -17.04
CA LEU A 52 9.14 3.58 -18.24
C LEU A 52 8.09 3.45 -19.35
N HIS A 53 7.47 2.28 -19.49
CA HIS A 53 6.61 1.97 -20.63
C HIS A 53 5.14 1.72 -20.25
N GLY A 54 4.82 1.82 -18.95
CA GLY A 54 3.52 1.45 -18.41
C GLY A 54 3.37 -0.05 -18.17
N SER A 55 2.39 -0.41 -17.34
CA SER A 55 2.02 -1.81 -17.10
C SER A 55 1.11 -2.32 -18.23
N ARG A 56 1.33 -3.56 -18.66
CA ARG A 56 0.42 -4.27 -19.56
C ARG A 56 -0.83 -4.82 -18.85
N PHE A 57 -0.88 -4.76 -17.52
CA PHE A 57 -2.00 -5.26 -16.75
C PHE A 57 -3.15 -4.25 -16.75
N THR A 58 -4.27 -4.63 -17.34
CA THR A 58 -5.50 -3.80 -17.45
C THR A 58 -6.58 -4.17 -16.44
N GLY A 59 -6.36 -5.22 -15.64
CA GLY A 59 -7.36 -5.78 -14.72
C GLY A 59 -7.77 -7.20 -15.11
N ASN A 60 -8.40 -7.90 -14.17
CA ASN A 60 -9.06 -9.19 -14.38
C ASN A 60 -10.25 -9.32 -13.43
N VAL A 61 -11.01 -10.42 -13.54
CA VAL A 61 -12.18 -10.68 -12.69
C VAL A 61 -11.88 -10.64 -11.20
N TYR A 62 -10.68 -11.04 -10.78
CA TYR A 62 -10.27 -11.00 -9.37
C TYR A 62 -10.03 -9.57 -8.88
N THR A 63 -9.42 -8.70 -9.70
CA THR A 63 -9.24 -7.30 -9.32
C THR A 63 -10.54 -6.52 -9.33
N GLU A 64 -11.47 -6.84 -10.24
CA GLU A 64 -12.80 -6.22 -10.23
C GLU A 64 -13.61 -6.67 -9.00
N HIS A 65 -13.56 -7.96 -8.65
CA HIS A 65 -14.17 -8.44 -7.40
C HIS A 65 -13.57 -7.74 -6.18
N GLY A 66 -12.23 -7.63 -6.10
CA GLY A 66 -11.56 -6.90 -5.02
C GLY A 66 -12.05 -5.46 -4.89
N LYS A 67 -12.11 -4.70 -5.99
CA LYS A 67 -12.64 -3.32 -6.00
C LYS A 67 -14.09 -3.24 -5.53
N ALA A 68 -14.93 -4.20 -5.92
CA ALA A 68 -16.33 -4.24 -5.53
C ALA A 68 -16.51 -4.53 -4.03
N ARG A 69 -15.61 -5.34 -3.44
CA ARG A 69 -15.67 -5.73 -2.03
C ARG A 69 -14.96 -4.74 -1.09
N GLU A 70 -13.97 -4.00 -1.58
CA GLU A 70 -13.15 -3.09 -0.76
C GLU A 70 -13.97 -2.13 0.11
N PRO A 71 -15.04 -1.44 -0.38
CA PRO A 71 -15.83 -0.55 0.47
C PRO A 71 -16.55 -1.25 1.63
N GLU A 72 -17.00 -2.48 1.40
CA GLU A 72 -17.73 -3.30 2.39
C GLU A 72 -16.79 -3.77 3.50
N ILE A 73 -15.59 -4.22 3.11
CA ILE A 73 -14.54 -4.61 4.05
C ILE A 73 -14.03 -3.37 4.81
N ALA A 74 -13.85 -2.24 4.13
CA ALA A 74 -13.42 -1.00 4.78
C ALA A 74 -14.46 -0.48 5.78
N ALA A 75 -15.76 -0.62 5.49
CA ALA A 75 -16.82 -0.31 6.44
C ALA A 75 -16.76 -1.23 7.67
N TRP A 76 -16.46 -2.52 7.49
CA TRP A 76 -16.21 -3.44 8.61
C TRP A 76 -14.98 -3.02 9.43
N VAL A 77 -13.87 -2.68 8.77
CA VAL A 77 -12.64 -2.19 9.42
C VAL A 77 -12.90 -0.91 10.23
N LEU A 78 -13.69 0.03 9.71
CA LEU A 78 -14.07 1.23 10.43
C LEU A 78 -14.89 0.91 11.68
N ARG A 79 -15.88 0.01 11.59
CA ARG A 79 -16.72 -0.37 12.73
C ARG A 79 -15.94 -1.10 13.82
N GLU A 80 -15.12 -2.09 13.45
CA GLU A 80 -14.44 -2.97 14.40
C GLU A 80 -13.15 -2.36 14.98
N TYR A 81 -12.44 -1.54 14.20
CA TYR A 81 -11.11 -1.03 14.56
C TYR A 81 -10.99 0.50 14.55
N GLY A 82 -12.02 1.22 14.11
CA GLY A 82 -11.99 2.69 14.04
C GLY A 82 -10.95 3.21 13.02
N ILE A 83 -10.63 2.43 11.99
CA ILE A 83 -9.72 2.83 10.93
C ILE A 83 -10.54 3.33 9.73
N ALA A 84 -10.40 4.60 9.36
CA ALA A 84 -11.17 5.19 8.28
C ALA A 84 -10.63 4.75 6.90
N PRO A 85 -11.50 4.54 5.89
CA PRO A 85 -11.06 4.25 4.53
C PRO A 85 -10.23 5.39 3.96
N SER A 86 -9.25 5.06 3.12
CA SER A 86 -8.38 6.02 2.46
C SER A 86 -8.08 5.58 1.03
N GLN A 87 -8.10 6.56 0.12
CA GLN A 87 -7.60 6.43 -1.25
C GLN A 87 -6.47 7.43 -1.55
N ALA A 88 -6.07 8.21 -0.54
CA ALA A 88 -5.07 9.26 -0.67
C ALA A 88 -3.69 8.68 -0.97
N LEU A 89 -2.94 9.38 -1.81
CA LEU A 89 -1.55 9.08 -2.12
C LEU A 89 -0.66 9.96 -1.25
N PHE A 90 0.28 9.33 -0.54
CA PHE A 90 1.24 10.01 0.32
C PHE A 90 2.65 9.83 -0.20
N HIS A 91 3.53 10.77 0.11
CA HIS A 91 4.98 10.60 -0.06
C HIS A 91 5.72 10.44 1.27
N ALA A 92 6.87 9.78 1.24
CA ALA A 92 7.70 9.57 2.43
C ALA A 92 8.31 10.89 2.89
N ALA A 93 8.61 10.99 4.19
CA ALA A 93 9.25 12.17 4.77
C ALA A 93 10.70 12.31 4.28
N ALA A 94 11.39 11.19 4.06
CA ALA A 94 12.78 11.15 3.65
C ALA A 94 12.98 11.32 2.12
N ASP A 95 12.00 10.93 1.31
CA ASP A 95 12.09 11.02 -0.16
C ASP A 95 10.70 11.12 -0.79
N MET A 96 10.45 12.21 -1.53
CA MET A 96 9.18 12.46 -2.21
C MET A 96 8.86 11.44 -3.31
N ARG A 97 9.85 10.71 -3.82
CA ARG A 97 9.67 9.66 -4.82
C ARG A 97 9.11 8.38 -4.22
N HIS A 98 9.12 8.22 -2.90
CA HIS A 98 8.58 7.03 -2.23
C HIS A 98 7.13 7.25 -1.87
N LEU A 99 6.24 6.45 -2.46
CA LEU A 99 4.81 6.69 -2.46
C LEU A 99 4.03 5.51 -1.85
N ALA A 100 2.91 5.82 -1.19
CA ALA A 100 2.01 4.82 -0.65
C ALA A 100 0.56 5.29 -0.66
N THR A 101 -0.35 4.33 -0.86
CA THR A 101 -1.79 4.48 -0.65
C THR A 101 -2.19 3.34 0.29
N PRO A 102 -2.38 3.58 1.59
CA PRO A 102 -3.00 2.61 2.48
C PRO A 102 -4.51 2.61 2.27
N ASP A 103 -5.14 1.43 2.36
CA ASP A 103 -6.60 1.27 2.16
C ASP A 103 -7.40 1.89 3.32
N GLY A 104 -6.77 2.04 4.48
CA GLY A 104 -7.29 2.83 5.59
C GLY A 104 -6.19 3.39 6.48
N LEU A 105 -6.53 4.43 7.23
CA LEU A 105 -5.64 5.01 8.23
C LEU A 105 -6.42 5.66 9.38
N THR A 106 -5.80 5.70 10.55
CA THR A 106 -6.32 6.43 11.71
C THR A 106 -5.18 6.90 12.59
N GLN A 107 -5.31 8.09 13.13
CA GLN A 107 -4.41 8.57 14.17
C GLN A 107 -5.06 8.33 15.53
N ARG A 108 -4.37 7.59 16.39
CA ARG A 108 -4.82 7.34 17.76
C ARG A 108 -4.60 8.58 18.62
N GLU A 109 -5.30 8.65 19.76
CA GLU A 109 -5.18 9.77 20.71
C GLU A 109 -3.75 9.96 21.23
N THR A 110 -2.97 8.88 21.26
CA THR A 110 -1.53 8.87 21.60
C THR A 110 -0.65 9.54 20.54
N GLY A 111 -1.23 9.88 19.38
CA GLY A 111 -0.53 10.45 18.23
C GLY A 111 0.01 9.40 17.26
N SER A 112 -0.01 8.10 17.60
CA SER A 112 0.45 7.04 16.72
C SER A 112 -0.48 6.84 15.53
N LEU A 113 0.11 6.45 14.39
CA LEU A 113 -0.62 6.18 13.17
C LEU A 113 -0.73 4.67 12.96
N GLU A 114 -1.95 4.21 12.70
CA GLU A 114 -2.24 2.83 12.31
C GLU A 114 -2.88 2.82 10.93
N LEU A 115 -2.54 1.80 10.14
CA LEU A 115 -3.02 1.65 8.76
C LEU A 115 -3.89 0.40 8.64
N ALA A 116 -4.62 0.29 7.54
CA ALA A 116 -5.24 -0.95 7.07
C ALA A 116 -4.79 -1.27 5.63
N GLU A 117 -4.68 -2.57 5.36
CA GLU A 117 -4.43 -3.13 4.03
C GLU A 117 -5.45 -4.26 3.81
N ILE A 118 -6.27 -4.14 2.76
CA ILE A 118 -7.42 -4.98 2.47
C ILE A 118 -7.12 -5.88 1.27
N LYS A 119 -7.48 -7.15 1.37
CA LYS A 119 -7.44 -8.11 0.26
C LYS A 119 -8.73 -8.91 0.18
N THR A 120 -9.02 -9.41 -1.01
CA THR A 120 -9.91 -10.55 -1.19
C THR A 120 -9.07 -11.76 -1.59
N THR A 121 -9.50 -12.96 -1.20
CA THR A 121 -8.79 -14.18 -1.57
C THR A 121 -9.71 -15.39 -1.68
N ASN A 122 -9.42 -16.26 -2.64
CA ASN A 122 -10.01 -17.59 -2.74
C ASN A 122 -9.19 -18.67 -2.02
N LYS A 123 -8.17 -18.27 -1.25
CA LYS A 123 -7.25 -19.19 -0.57
C LYS A 123 -7.28 -18.98 0.94
N GLU A 124 -7.14 -20.06 1.68
CA GLU A 124 -6.80 -19.99 3.09
C GLU A 124 -5.34 -19.59 3.28
N TRP A 125 -5.08 -18.67 4.20
CA TRP A 125 -3.73 -18.26 4.57
C TRP A 125 -3.39 -18.75 5.97
N ARG A 126 -2.51 -19.76 6.05
CA ARG A 126 -1.85 -20.09 7.32
C ARG A 126 -0.86 -19.00 7.73
N THR A 127 -0.23 -18.37 6.74
CA THR A 127 0.70 -17.26 6.89
C THR A 127 0.44 -16.22 5.81
N ILE A 128 0.67 -14.94 6.14
CA ILE A 128 0.47 -13.84 5.18
C ILE A 128 1.56 -13.92 4.10
N PRO A 129 1.20 -13.91 2.81
CA PRO A 129 2.15 -13.88 1.71
C PRO A 129 3.18 -12.76 1.84
N ARG A 130 4.46 -13.09 1.64
CA ARG A 130 5.60 -12.16 1.84
C ARG A 130 5.47 -10.85 1.04
N GLN A 131 4.87 -10.88 -0.14
CA GLN A 131 4.65 -9.69 -0.96
C GLN A 131 3.75 -8.66 -0.27
N TYR A 132 2.73 -9.10 0.48
CA TYR A 132 1.86 -8.21 1.24
C TYR A 132 2.57 -7.65 2.47
N LEU A 133 3.42 -8.45 3.13
CA LEU A 133 4.28 -7.94 4.20
C LEU A 133 5.19 -6.82 3.71
N ARG A 134 5.81 -6.97 2.53
CA ARG A 134 6.63 -5.90 1.91
C ARG A 134 5.81 -4.65 1.60
N GLN A 135 4.60 -4.82 1.08
CA GLN A 135 3.70 -3.70 0.81
C GLN A 135 3.36 -2.94 2.10
N ILE A 136 3.03 -3.67 3.16
CA ILE A 136 2.70 -3.15 4.48
C ILE A 136 3.88 -2.39 5.09
N TRP A 137 5.06 -3.01 5.17
CA TRP A 137 6.25 -2.36 5.74
C TRP A 137 6.64 -1.12 4.94
N TRP A 138 6.47 -1.13 3.61
CA TRP A 138 6.66 0.06 2.79
C TRP A 138 5.65 1.18 3.14
N GLN A 139 4.36 0.88 3.26
CA GLN A 139 3.35 1.87 3.66
C GLN A 139 3.64 2.45 5.05
N GLN A 140 4.03 1.60 6.00
CA GLN A 140 4.43 2.02 7.34
C GLN A 140 5.64 2.95 7.30
N TYR A 141 6.64 2.65 6.47
CA TYR A 141 7.77 3.54 6.22
C TYR A 141 7.33 4.89 5.65
N VAL A 142 6.52 4.89 4.59
CA VAL A 142 6.08 6.12 3.92
C VAL A 142 5.31 7.01 4.88
N LEU A 143 4.33 6.48 5.61
CA LEU A 143 3.50 7.29 6.49
C LEU A 143 4.11 7.51 7.88
N GLY A 144 5.03 6.67 8.34
CA GLY A 144 5.53 6.66 9.71
C GLY A 144 4.57 5.95 10.68
N ALA A 145 3.89 4.91 10.22
CA ALA A 145 2.95 4.14 11.04
C ALA A 145 3.66 3.05 11.86
N GLU A 146 3.09 2.74 13.04
CA GLU A 146 3.64 1.74 13.99
C GLU A 146 3.23 0.32 13.62
N ARG A 147 2.05 0.15 13.03
CA ARG A 147 1.51 -1.13 12.59
C ARG A 147 0.41 -0.97 11.54
N THR A 148 0.11 -2.05 10.86
CA THR A 148 -0.97 -2.13 9.86
C THR A 148 -1.85 -3.33 10.15
N LEU A 149 -3.16 -3.14 10.10
CA LEU A 149 -4.14 -4.22 10.13
C LEU A 149 -4.23 -4.82 8.72
N MET A 150 -3.67 -6.00 8.53
CA MET A 150 -3.90 -6.79 7.33
C MET A 150 -5.26 -7.46 7.44
N VAL A 151 -6.16 -7.19 6.51
CA VAL A 151 -7.52 -7.75 6.48
C VAL A 151 -7.72 -8.48 5.17
N TRP A 152 -8.27 -9.69 5.23
CA TRP A 152 -8.64 -10.41 4.02
C TRP A 152 -10.02 -11.03 4.13
N GLU A 153 -10.83 -10.83 3.09
CA GLU A 153 -12.11 -11.50 2.93
C GLU A 153 -11.94 -12.73 2.06
N ARG A 154 -12.37 -13.88 2.58
CA ARG A 154 -12.41 -15.13 1.82
C ARG A 154 -13.63 -15.17 0.93
N HIS A 155 -13.49 -15.72 -0.27
CA HIS A 155 -14.60 -15.96 -1.17
C HIS A 155 -14.50 -17.30 -1.91
N GLU A 156 -15.65 -17.86 -2.26
CA GLU A 156 -15.82 -19.00 -3.15
C GLU A 156 -16.67 -18.55 -4.34
N ASP A 157 -16.19 -18.75 -5.57
CA ASP A 157 -16.84 -18.28 -6.81
C ASP A 157 -17.29 -16.80 -6.75
N PHE A 158 -16.43 -15.96 -6.16
CA PHE A 158 -16.65 -14.52 -5.95
C PHE A 158 -17.80 -14.17 -4.99
N VAL A 159 -18.21 -15.12 -4.15
CA VAL A 159 -19.16 -14.92 -3.04
C VAL A 159 -18.41 -14.99 -1.71
N PRO A 160 -18.48 -13.95 -0.86
CA PRO A 160 -17.83 -13.96 0.45
C PRO A 160 -18.27 -15.15 1.32
N VAL A 161 -17.31 -15.75 2.02
CA VAL A 161 -17.55 -16.88 2.93
C VAL A 161 -17.21 -16.43 4.35
N GLY A 162 -18.21 -15.91 5.05
CA GLY A 162 -18.07 -15.42 6.43
C GLY A 162 -17.53 -13.99 6.54
N ASP A 163 -17.21 -13.61 7.78
CA ASP A 163 -16.62 -12.30 8.09
C ASP A 163 -15.14 -12.23 7.65
N PRO A 164 -14.60 -11.04 7.37
CA PRO A 164 -13.18 -10.87 7.09
C PRO A 164 -12.29 -11.37 8.23
N GLU A 165 -11.19 -12.02 7.87
CA GLU A 165 -10.12 -12.35 8.81
C GLU A 165 -9.10 -11.22 8.86
N CYS A 166 -8.39 -11.07 9.99
CA CYS A 166 -7.38 -10.03 10.10
C CYS A 166 -6.20 -10.39 11.00
N ARG A 167 -5.09 -9.65 10.85
CA ARG A 167 -3.91 -9.73 11.70
C ARG A 167 -3.17 -8.40 11.73
N TRP A 168 -2.74 -7.98 12.92
CA TRP A 168 -1.81 -6.87 13.08
C TRP A 168 -0.41 -7.25 12.61
N ILE A 169 0.20 -6.37 11.83
CA ILE A 169 1.59 -6.48 11.38
C ILE A 169 2.34 -5.28 11.92
N ASP A 170 3.24 -5.55 12.86
CA ASP A 170 4.08 -4.54 13.47
C ASP A 170 5.19 -4.09 12.51
N ARG A 171 5.63 -2.86 12.74
CA ARG A 171 6.74 -2.26 12.03
C ARG A 171 8.04 -3.04 12.26
N ASP A 172 8.72 -3.36 11.17
CA ASP A 172 10.03 -4.01 11.17
C ASP A 172 11.05 -3.11 10.45
N GLU A 173 11.91 -2.44 11.22
CA GLU A 173 12.90 -1.52 10.68
C GLU A 173 13.96 -2.21 9.81
N ASN A 174 14.26 -3.49 10.06
CA ASN A 174 15.23 -4.22 9.24
C ASN A 174 14.67 -4.54 7.85
N GLU A 175 13.40 -4.95 7.80
CA GLU A 175 12.69 -5.16 6.55
C GLU A 175 12.53 -3.84 5.79
N ILE A 176 12.15 -2.76 6.48
CA ILE A 176 12.03 -1.41 5.91
C ILE A 176 13.35 -0.95 5.30
N ALA A 177 14.46 -1.01 6.04
CA ALA A 177 15.76 -0.59 5.56
C ALA A 177 16.15 -1.35 4.28
N ARG A 178 15.87 -2.65 4.22
CA ARG A 178 16.11 -3.47 3.03
C ARG A 178 15.27 -3.01 1.84
N LEU A 179 13.98 -2.76 2.05
CA LEU A 179 13.07 -2.32 0.98
C LEU A 179 13.45 -0.95 0.44
N VAL A 180 13.85 -0.01 1.30
CA VAL A 180 14.37 1.30 0.91
C VAL A 180 15.64 1.16 0.06
N GLY A 181 16.57 0.30 0.46
CA GLY A 181 17.78 0.02 -0.35
C GLY A 181 17.45 -0.55 -1.73
N ILE A 182 16.50 -1.49 -1.80
CA ILE A 182 16.06 -2.07 -3.07
C ILE A 182 15.35 -1.02 -3.95
N ALA A 183 14.56 -0.13 -3.36
CA ALA A 183 13.92 0.98 -4.07
C ALA A 183 14.96 1.98 -4.62
N GLY A 184 16.04 2.24 -3.87
CA GLY A 184 17.18 3.03 -4.34
C GLY A 184 17.80 2.45 -5.62
N ASN A 185 18.08 1.14 -5.62
CA ASN A 185 18.59 0.45 -6.82
C ASN A 185 17.64 0.59 -8.03
N LEU A 186 16.33 0.52 -7.81
CA LEU A 186 15.34 0.73 -8.87
C LEU A 186 15.38 2.17 -9.41
N ILE A 187 15.52 3.16 -8.53
CA ILE A 187 15.67 4.57 -8.91
C ILE A 187 16.94 4.77 -9.76
N ASP A 188 18.07 4.18 -9.37
CA ASP A 188 19.31 4.28 -10.12
C ASP A 188 19.18 3.69 -11.53
N ILE A 189 18.50 2.54 -11.67
CA ILE A 189 18.20 1.95 -12.98
C ILE A 189 17.33 2.88 -13.83
N LEU A 190 16.34 3.54 -13.24
CA LEU A 190 15.47 4.47 -13.96
C LEU A 190 16.22 5.72 -14.42
N ILE A 191 17.08 6.28 -13.57
CA ILE A 191 17.93 7.42 -13.93
C ILE A 191 18.85 7.04 -15.10
N ALA A 192 19.53 5.90 -15.02
CA ALA A 192 20.45 5.44 -16.06
C ALA A 192 19.79 5.19 -17.44
N ARG A 193 18.46 5.00 -17.49
CA ARG A 193 17.70 4.77 -18.74
C ARG A 193 17.01 6.01 -19.30
N THR A 194 16.98 7.09 -18.52
CA THR A 194 16.29 8.34 -18.87
C THR A 194 17.25 9.52 -18.98
N SER A 195 18.52 9.32 -18.63
CA SER A 195 19.63 10.24 -18.89
C SER A 195 20.17 10.01 -20.28
#